data_AF-A0A819GK05-F1
#
_entry.id   AF-A0A819GK05-F1
#
_cell.length_a   1.000
_cell.length_b   1.000
_cell.length_c   1.000
_cell.angle_alpha   90.00
_cell.angle_beta   90.00
_cell.angle_gamma   90.00
#
_symmetry.space_group_name_H-M   'P 1'
#
loop_
_entity.id
_entity.type
_entity.pdbx_description
1 polymer ?
#
loop_
_entity_poly.entity_id
_entity_poly.type
_entity_poly.pdbx_seq_one_letter_code
_entity_poly.pdbx_strand_id
1 'polypeptide(L)'
;MKLAISGALILVLIMIPTVLSNQFDNIMAASSYSDIPINKVQHLFPYALMFNTFVRNKHEMDLNDKRRYIIHLLYDIPAFLLVIVFKLLNNPLNSLCSQITNCCYLGCLPIPANVKTLNNMGIKYVVNMCAEYNGARITYKKYNIKQLQLLTVDSTAPS
;
A
#
# COMPACT_ATOMS: atom_id res chain seq x y z
N MET A 1 19.68 -21.99 11.84
CA MET A 1 18.51 -22.65 11.24
C MET A 1 18.32 -22.08 9.84
N LYS A 2 18.96 -22.68 8.83
CA LYS A 2 18.92 -22.20 7.43
C LYS A 2 17.57 -22.57 6.83
N LEU A 3 16.88 -21.59 6.24
CA LEU A 3 15.60 -21.75 5.56
C LEU A 3 15.74 -22.75 4.41
N ALA A 4 15.28 -23.98 4.63
CA ALA A 4 14.83 -24.85 3.56
C ALA A 4 13.40 -24.45 3.22
N ILE A 5 13.23 -23.32 2.53
CA ILE A 5 11.99 -23.09 1.78
C ILE A 5 12.02 -24.12 0.66
N SER A 6 11.30 -25.21 0.92
CA SER A 6 11.10 -26.35 0.03
C SER A 6 10.81 -25.88 -1.40
N GLY A 7 11.51 -26.44 -2.39
CA GLY A 7 11.28 -26.16 -3.81
C GLY A 7 9.82 -26.35 -4.24
N ALA A 8 9.02 -27.10 -3.47
CA ALA A 8 7.58 -27.20 -3.67
C ALA A 8 6.85 -25.86 -3.50
N LEU A 9 7.26 -24.99 -2.56
CA LEU A 9 6.65 -23.68 -2.36
C LEU A 9 6.94 -22.75 -3.54
N ILE A 10 8.17 -22.81 -4.07
CA ILE A 10 8.57 -22.06 -5.27
C ILE A 10 7.78 -22.56 -6.49
N LEU A 11 7.62 -23.88 -6.63
CA LEU A 11 6.84 -24.47 -7.73
C LEU A 11 5.37 -24.04 -7.67
N VAL A 12 4.77 -24.03 -6.48
CA VAL A 12 3.39 -23.57 -6.25
C VAL A 12 3.25 -22.08 -6.57
N LEU A 13 4.22 -21.25 -6.15
CA LEU A 13 4.23 -19.82 -6.45
C LEU A 13 4.39 -19.50 -7.94
N ILE A 14 4.99 -20.39 -8.74
CA ILE A 14 5.12 -20.25 -10.20
C ILE A 14 3.90 -20.82 -10.93
N MET A 15 3.35 -21.94 -10.44
CA MET A 15 2.18 -22.60 -11.04
C MET A 15 0.91 -21.75 -10.93
N ILE A 16 0.68 -21.11 -9.78
CA ILE A 16 -0.54 -20.34 -9.53
C ILE A 16 -0.73 -19.19 -10.54
N PRO A 17 0.27 -18.30 -10.79
CA PRO A 17 0.16 -17.26 -11.81
C PRO A 17 -0.13 -17.81 -13.21
N THR A 18 0.50 -18.93 -13.56
CA THR A 18 0.37 -19.54 -14.89
C THR A 18 -1.03 -20.11 -15.12
N VAL A 19 -1.58 -20.82 -14.13
CA VAL A 19 -2.95 -21.35 -14.18
C VAL A 19 -3.97 -20.21 -14.18
N LEU A 20 -3.76 -19.19 -13.35
CA LEU A 20 -4.63 -18.01 -13.30
C LEU A 20 -4.61 -17.22 -14.62
N SER A 21 -3.45 -17.06 -15.26
CA SER A 21 -3.34 -16.44 -16.58
C SER A 21 -4.18 -17.17 -17.63
N ASN A 22 -4.06 -18.50 -17.69
CA ASN A 22 -4.80 -19.30 -18.67
C ASN A 22 -6.32 -19.27 -18.44
N GLN A 23 -6.77 -19.27 -17.18
CA GLN A 23 -8.21 -19.16 -16.87
C GLN A 23 -8.75 -17.77 -17.22
N PHE A 24 -7.93 -16.73 -17.07
CA PHE A 24 -8.34 -15.37 -17.37
C PHE A 24 -8.47 -15.09 -18.87
N ASP A 25 -7.58 -15.64 -19.69
CA ASP A 25 -7.69 -15.56 -21.16
C ASP A 25 -9.05 -16.09 -21.63
N ASN A 26 -9.52 -17.20 -21.04
CA ASN A 26 -10.83 -17.78 -21.33
C ASN A 26 -11.99 -16.89 -20.88
N ILE A 27 -11.88 -16.26 -19.70
CA ILE A 27 -12.90 -15.34 -19.16
C ILE A 27 -12.98 -14.06 -20.00
N MET A 28 -11.84 -13.51 -20.42
CA MET A 28 -11.78 -12.30 -21.24
C MET A 28 -12.31 -12.54 -22.67
N ALA A 29 -11.99 -13.70 -23.26
CA ALA A 29 -12.57 -14.13 -24.53
C ALA A 29 -14.09 -14.26 -24.46
N ALA A 30 -14.64 -14.71 -23.31
CA ALA A 30 -16.07 -14.82 -23.09
C ALA A 30 -16.77 -13.46 -22.78
N SER A 31 -16.04 -12.44 -22.36
CA SER A 31 -16.60 -11.16 -21.88
C SER A 31 -16.48 -9.99 -22.88
N SER A 32 -16.25 -10.26 -24.17
CA SER A 32 -16.17 -9.27 -25.26
C SER A 32 -15.02 -8.26 -25.16
N TYR A 33 -13.99 -8.54 -24.36
CA TYR A 33 -12.78 -7.73 -24.22
C TYR A 33 -11.59 -8.30 -25.01
N SER A 34 -11.85 -8.85 -26.20
CA SER A 34 -10.86 -9.55 -27.04
C SER A 34 -9.67 -8.70 -27.48
N ASP A 35 -9.82 -7.38 -27.45
CA ASP A 35 -8.86 -6.45 -28.07
C ASP A 35 -7.79 -5.94 -27.10
N ILE A 36 -7.84 -6.34 -25.82
CA ILE A 36 -6.83 -5.98 -24.83
C ILE A 36 -5.74 -7.07 -24.85
N PRO A 37 -4.53 -6.81 -25.37
CA PRO A 37 -3.46 -7.80 -25.40
C PRO A 37 -2.99 -8.12 -23.96
N ILE A 38 -3.44 -9.27 -23.43
CA ILE A 38 -3.27 -9.69 -22.04
C ILE A 38 -1.79 -9.84 -21.66
N ASN A 39 -0.94 -10.20 -22.61
CA ASN A 39 0.51 -10.24 -22.43
C ASN A 39 1.12 -8.88 -22.00
N LYS A 40 0.42 -7.76 -22.23
CA LYS A 40 0.84 -6.43 -21.74
C LYS A 40 0.29 -6.07 -20.37
N VAL A 41 -0.68 -6.80 -19.83
CA VAL A 41 -1.36 -6.49 -18.56
C VAL A 41 -1.36 -7.65 -17.55
N GLN A 42 -0.75 -8.79 -17.89
CA GLN A 42 -0.52 -9.93 -16.99
C GLN A 42 0.21 -9.55 -15.68
N HIS A 43 1.08 -8.53 -15.72
CA HIS A 43 1.71 -7.98 -14.50
C HIS A 43 0.74 -7.16 -13.65
N LEU A 44 -0.34 -6.65 -14.24
CA LEU A 44 -1.44 -5.97 -13.56
C LEU A 44 -2.45 -6.98 -12.98
N PHE A 45 -2.35 -8.26 -13.34
CA PHE A 45 -3.30 -9.29 -12.92
C PHE A 45 -3.49 -9.42 -11.40
N PRO A 46 -2.43 -9.38 -10.58
CA PRO A 46 -2.59 -9.34 -9.12
C PRO A 46 -3.41 -8.13 -8.65
N TYR A 47 -3.25 -7.00 -9.32
CA TYR A 47 -3.96 -5.75 -9.04
C TYR A 47 -5.41 -5.78 -9.54
N ALA A 48 -5.67 -6.33 -10.72
CA ALA A 48 -7.02 -6.50 -11.26
C ALA A 48 -7.84 -7.51 -10.44
N LEU A 49 -7.21 -8.62 -10.02
CA LEU A 49 -7.80 -9.57 -9.08
C LEU A 49 -8.07 -8.90 -7.73
N MET A 50 -7.17 -8.03 -7.24
CA MET A 50 -7.38 -7.23 -6.04
C MET A 50 -8.59 -6.29 -6.20
N PHE A 51 -8.64 -5.44 -7.23
CA PHE A 51 -9.78 -4.54 -7.44
C PHE A 51 -11.11 -5.28 -7.64
N ASN A 52 -11.10 -6.45 -8.29
CA ASN A 52 -12.32 -7.26 -8.48
C ASN A 52 -12.74 -8.06 -7.24
N THR A 53 -11.79 -8.63 -6.49
CA THR A 53 -12.10 -9.29 -5.20
C THR A 53 -12.47 -8.27 -4.11
N PHE A 54 -12.18 -6.99 -4.34
CA PHE A 54 -12.53 -5.86 -3.48
C PHE A 54 -13.44 -4.85 -4.18
N VAL A 55 -14.35 -5.29 -5.06
CA VAL A 55 -15.58 -4.53 -5.32
C VAL A 55 -16.35 -4.50 -4.00
N ARG A 56 -15.97 -3.54 -3.14
CA ARG A 56 -16.40 -3.42 -1.76
C ARG A 56 -17.70 -2.64 -1.77
N ASN A 57 -18.76 -3.26 -1.28
CA ASN A 57 -19.94 -2.51 -0.90
C ASN A 57 -19.56 -1.59 0.26
N LYS A 58 -20.04 -0.33 0.26
CA LYS A 58 -19.73 0.69 1.28
C LYS A 58 -19.97 0.21 2.73
N HIS A 59 -20.79 -0.83 2.89
CA HIS A 59 -21.20 -1.43 4.16
C HIS A 59 -20.29 -2.55 4.69
N GLU A 60 -19.30 -3.04 3.93
CA GLU A 60 -18.43 -4.17 4.32
C GLU A 60 -17.03 -3.75 4.82
N MET A 61 -16.80 -2.45 5.03
CA MET A 61 -15.50 -1.93 5.42
C MET A 61 -15.27 -1.98 6.94
N ASP A 62 -15.36 -3.18 7.53
CA ASP A 62 -14.92 -3.40 8.91
C ASP A 62 -13.39 -3.35 8.99
N LEU A 63 -12.87 -2.58 9.95
CA LEU A 63 -11.45 -2.53 10.26
C LEU A 63 -10.90 -3.91 10.64
N ASN A 64 -11.75 -4.82 11.12
CA ASN A 64 -11.40 -6.16 11.61
C ASN A 64 -11.49 -7.27 10.55
N ASP A 65 -11.73 -6.95 9.27
CA ASP A 65 -11.82 -7.96 8.22
C ASP A 65 -10.49 -8.71 8.04
N LYS A 66 -10.52 -10.05 8.22
CA LYS A 66 -9.35 -10.92 8.10
C LYS A 66 -8.68 -10.84 6.72
N ARG A 67 -9.42 -10.50 5.66
CA ARG A 67 -8.89 -10.30 4.31
C ARG A 67 -7.86 -9.17 4.27
N ARG A 68 -7.95 -8.17 5.17
CA ARG A 68 -6.97 -7.08 5.29
C ARG A 68 -5.58 -7.58 5.67
N TYR A 69 -5.46 -8.63 6.49
CA TYR A 69 -4.13 -9.18 6.84
C TYR A 69 -3.41 -9.75 5.63
N ILE A 70 -4.14 -10.36 4.70
CA ILE A 70 -3.57 -10.89 3.46
C ILE A 70 -3.04 -9.72 2.61
N ILE A 71 -3.78 -8.61 2.54
CA ILE A 71 -3.34 -7.39 1.83
C ILE A 71 -2.07 -6.82 2.47
N HIS A 72 -2.07 -6.61 3.79
CA HIS A 72 -0.90 -6.09 4.50
C HIS A 72 0.35 -6.96 4.28
N LEU A 73 0.19 -8.29 4.29
CA LEU A 73 1.29 -9.23 4.08
C LEU A 73 1.81 -9.20 2.64
N LEU A 74 0.91 -9.22 1.66
CA LEU A 74 1.28 -9.36 0.24
C LEU A 74 1.70 -8.04 -0.40
N TYR A 75 1.26 -6.89 0.12
CA TYR A 75 1.44 -5.59 -0.54
C TYR A 75 2.15 -4.57 0.33
N ASP A 76 1.71 -4.35 1.57
CA ASP A 76 2.31 -3.30 2.40
C ASP A 76 3.76 -3.63 2.77
N ILE A 77 4.05 -4.90 3.07
CA ILE A 77 5.42 -5.32 3.38
C ILE A 77 6.34 -5.13 2.17
N PRO A 78 6.02 -5.65 0.96
CA PRO A 78 6.83 -5.37 -0.23
C PRO A 78 6.95 -3.89 -0.57
N ALA A 79 5.86 -3.11 -0.47
CA ALA A 79 5.89 -1.68 -0.73
C ALA A 79 6.80 -0.95 0.27
N PHE A 80 6.72 -1.29 1.56
CA PHE A 80 7.57 -0.73 2.60
C PHE A 80 9.05 -1.10 2.41
N LEU A 81 9.34 -2.34 2.03
CA LEU A 81 10.70 -2.77 1.69
C LEU A 81 11.25 -1.99 0.50
N LEU A 82 10.44 -1.77 -0.52
CA LEU A 82 10.82 -1.00 -1.71
C LEU A 82 11.13 0.46 -1.36
N VAL A 83 10.33 1.08 -0.47
CA VAL A 83 10.63 2.41 0.09
C VAL A 83 11.97 2.42 0.84
N ILE A 84 12.27 1.41 1.66
CA ILE A 84 13.57 1.30 2.35
C ILE A 84 14.71 1.19 1.33
N VAL A 85 14.56 0.38 0.29
CA VAL A 85 15.58 0.24 -0.76
C VAL A 85 15.81 1.56 -1.47
N PHE A 86 14.75 2.27 -1.87
CA PHE A 86 14.88 3.60 -2.47
C PHE A 86 15.51 4.61 -1.53
N LYS A 87 15.29 4.47 -0.22
CA LYS A 87 16.00 5.25 0.80
C LYS A 87 17.49 5.03 0.81
N LEU A 88 17.92 3.77 0.78
CA LEU A 88 19.34 3.42 0.75
C LEU A 88 20.01 3.89 -0.54
N LEU A 89 19.28 3.90 -1.65
CA LEU A 89 19.77 4.36 -2.96
C LEU A 89 19.69 5.88 -3.16
N ASN A 90 19.23 6.63 -2.15
CA ASN A 90 19.02 8.08 -2.22
C ASN A 90 18.17 8.51 -3.45
N ASN A 91 17.22 7.67 -3.84
CA ASN A 91 16.38 7.90 -5.02
C ASN A 91 15.29 8.95 -4.72
N PRO A 92 14.92 9.87 -5.63
CA PRO A 92 13.85 10.83 -5.39
C PRO A 92 12.48 10.20 -5.07
N LEU A 93 12.23 8.96 -5.51
CA LEU A 93 11.01 8.19 -5.16
C LEU A 93 10.98 7.72 -3.68
N ASN A 94 12.02 8.01 -2.90
CA ASN A 94 12.13 7.78 -1.47
C ASN A 94 11.36 8.81 -0.62
N SER A 95 10.73 9.81 -1.23
CA SER A 95 10.09 10.84 -0.41
C SER A 95 8.83 10.29 0.25
N LEU A 96 8.96 9.85 1.52
CA LEU A 96 7.84 9.61 2.44
C LEU A 96 6.94 10.85 2.60
N CYS A 97 7.37 11.99 2.07
CA CYS A 97 6.75 13.30 2.18
C CYS A 97 7.14 14.13 0.95
N SER A 98 6.20 14.44 0.06
CA SER A 98 6.40 15.30 -1.10
C SER A 98 5.75 16.66 -0.87
N GLN A 99 6.43 17.73 -1.23
CA GLN A 99 5.88 19.08 -1.14
C GLN A 99 4.87 19.30 -2.29
N ILE A 100 3.62 19.61 -1.95
CA ILE A 100 2.57 19.91 -2.95
C ILE A 100 2.42 21.42 -3.13
N THR A 101 2.59 22.19 -2.06
CA THR A 101 2.57 23.66 -2.11
C THR A 101 3.66 24.24 -1.23
N ASN A 102 3.85 25.56 -1.25
CA ASN A 102 4.85 26.25 -0.43
C ASN A 102 4.74 25.94 1.07
N CYS A 103 3.55 25.56 1.56
CA CYS A 103 3.28 25.30 2.97
C CYS A 103 2.68 23.91 3.24
N CYS A 104 2.50 23.07 2.21
CA CYS A 104 1.81 21.79 2.34
C CYS A 104 2.65 20.65 1.79
N TYR A 105 2.67 19.57 2.55
CA TYR A 105 3.33 18.33 2.19
C TYR A 105 2.32 17.19 2.30
N LEU A 106 2.42 16.25 1.36
CA LEU A 106 1.69 15.00 1.39
C LEU A 106 2.68 13.86 1.57
N GLY A 107 2.41 12.99 2.53
CA GLY A 107 3.29 11.88 2.84
C GLY A 107 2.54 10.65 3.30
N CYS A 108 3.28 9.56 3.47
CA CYS A 108 2.74 8.30 3.97
C CYS A 108 3.41 7.92 5.29
N LEU A 109 2.59 7.39 6.21
CA LEU A 109 2.98 6.66 7.41
C LEU A 109 4.23 7.21 8.15
N PRO A 110 4.19 8.44 8.69
CA PRO A 110 5.33 9.01 9.42
C PRO A 110 5.63 8.21 10.69
N ILE A 111 6.69 7.40 10.67
CA ILE A 111 7.16 6.66 11.85
C ILE A 111 7.97 7.57 12.79
N PRO A 112 8.10 7.22 14.09
CA PRO A 112 8.81 8.05 15.09
C PRO A 112 10.20 8.53 14.66
N ALA A 113 10.96 7.70 13.93
CA ALA A 113 12.31 8.02 13.47
C ALA A 113 12.34 9.22 12.49
N ASN A 114 11.25 9.47 11.75
CA ASN A 114 11.18 10.53 10.75
C ASN A 114 10.71 11.88 11.31
N VAL A 115 10.12 11.91 12.51
CA VAL A 115 9.52 13.12 13.08
C VAL A 115 10.53 14.25 13.26
N LYS A 116 11.78 13.93 13.61
CA LYS A 116 12.86 14.93 13.70
C LYS A 116 13.09 15.62 12.36
N THR A 117 13.10 14.85 11.27
CA THR A 117 13.27 15.38 9.92
C THR A 117 12.09 16.29 9.54
N LEU A 118 10.85 15.86 9.81
CA LEU A 118 9.66 16.69 9.57
C LEU A 118 9.75 18.03 10.32
N ASN A 119 10.16 18.00 11.59
CA ASN A 119 10.36 19.21 12.38
C ASN A 119 11.46 20.12 11.79
N ASN A 120 12.56 19.54 11.30
CA ASN A 120 13.66 20.29 10.65
C ASN A 120 13.22 20.91 9.32
N MET A 121 12.25 20.31 8.63
CA MET A 121 11.59 20.88 7.45
C MET A 121 10.61 22.01 7.79
N GLY A 122 10.46 22.36 9.08
CA GLY A 122 9.54 23.39 9.54
C GLY A 122 8.10 22.93 9.73
N ILE A 123 7.81 21.63 9.58
CA ILE A 123 6.45 21.09 9.77
C ILE A 123 6.08 21.15 11.26
N LYS A 124 5.00 21.86 11.57
CA LYS A 124 4.44 22.00 12.94
C LYS A 124 3.05 21.39 13.11
N TYR A 125 2.41 21.04 12.01
CA TYR A 125 1.05 20.53 11.98
C TYR A 125 0.97 19.31 11.07
N VAL A 126 0.25 18.28 11.52
CA VAL A 126 0.01 17.05 10.76
C VAL A 126 -1.49 16.79 10.74
N VAL A 127 -2.04 16.57 9.56
CA VAL A 127 -3.38 16.01 9.39
C VAL A 127 -3.21 14.52 9.13
N ASN A 128 -3.68 13.69 10.06
CA ASN A 128 -3.65 12.25 9.92
C ASN A 128 -5.05 11.75 9.55
N MET A 129 -5.20 11.28 8.32
CA MET A 129 -6.47 10.75 7.83
C MET A 129 -6.64 9.25 8.07
N CYS A 130 -5.59 8.53 8.47
CA CYS A 130 -5.65 7.08 8.60
C CYS A 130 -6.49 6.67 9.82
N ALA A 131 -7.48 5.79 9.61
CA ALA A 131 -8.23 5.17 10.70
C ALA A 131 -7.40 4.10 11.44
N GLU A 132 -6.52 3.40 10.70
CA GLU A 132 -5.74 2.26 11.17
C GLU A 132 -4.48 2.68 11.94
N TYR A 133 -3.98 3.89 11.68
CA TYR A 133 -2.73 4.37 12.24
C TYR A 133 -2.92 5.69 12.98
N ASN A 134 -2.62 5.70 14.28
CA ASN A 134 -2.81 6.86 15.15
C ASN A 134 -1.76 7.97 15.01
N GLY A 135 -0.71 7.76 14.20
CA GLY A 135 0.42 8.67 14.11
C GLY A 135 1.45 8.48 15.22
N ALA A 136 2.65 9.06 15.06
CA ALA A 136 3.73 9.05 16.05
C ALA A 136 3.48 10.05 17.21
N ARG A 137 2.29 10.01 17.84
CA ARG A 137 1.78 11.01 18.80
C ARG A 137 2.75 11.42 19.90
N ILE A 138 3.42 10.44 20.52
CA ILE A 138 4.40 10.69 21.59
C ILE A 138 5.56 11.52 21.07
N THR A 139 6.07 11.16 19.89
CA THR A 139 7.21 11.84 19.26
C THR A 139 6.79 13.21 18.72
N TYR A 140 5.58 13.36 18.18
CA TYR A 140 5.03 14.66 17.79
C TYR A 140 5.00 15.63 18.97
N LYS A 141 4.52 15.19 20.14
CA LYS A 141 4.54 15.99 21.36
C LYS A 141 5.95 16.44 21.73
N LYS A 142 6.95 15.56 21.63
CA LYS A 142 8.36 15.87 21.90
C LYS A 142 8.92 16.98 20.99
N TYR A 143 8.51 17.02 19.72
CA TYR A 143 8.96 18.01 18.74
C TYR A 143 8.00 19.21 18.59
N ASN A 144 7.01 19.34 19.48
CA ASN A 144 5.98 20.38 19.42
C ASN A 144 5.24 20.42 18.06
N ILE A 145 4.97 19.24 17.50
CA ILE A 145 4.12 19.05 16.32
C ILE A 145 2.71 18.74 16.81
N LYS A 146 1.73 19.48 16.32
CA LYS A 146 0.30 19.25 16.61
C LYS A 146 -0.31 18.34 15.56
N GLN A 147 -1.13 17.38 15.97
CA GLN A 147 -1.85 16.48 15.08
C GLN A 147 -3.35 16.75 15.15
N LEU A 148 -3.97 16.91 13.99
CA LEU A 148 -5.41 16.74 13.79
C LEU A 148 -5.64 15.34 13.20
N GLN A 149 -6.55 14.57 13.78
CA GLN A 149 -6.87 13.22 13.28
C GLN A 149 -8.29 13.22 12.70
N LEU A 150 -8.40 12.85 11.42
CA LEU A 150 -9.65 12.78 10.66
C LEU A 150 -9.83 11.36 10.15
N LEU A 151 -10.35 10.49 11.01
CA LEU A 151 -10.42 9.04 10.75
C LEU A 151 -11.17 8.75 9.44
N THR A 152 -10.44 8.29 8.44
CA THR A 152 -10.95 7.87 7.14
C THR A 152 -10.46 6.45 6.90
N VAL A 153 -11.38 5.53 6.60
CA VAL A 153 -11.01 4.16 6.26
C VAL A 153 -10.50 4.15 4.83
N ASP A 154 -9.37 3.51 4.59
CA ASP A 154 -8.80 3.45 3.25
C ASP A 154 -9.80 2.81 2.26
N SER A 155 -9.94 3.39 1.05
CA SER A 155 -11.01 3.12 0.06
C SER A 155 -12.39 3.77 0.31
N THR A 156 -12.56 4.61 1.34
CA THR A 156 -13.76 5.46 1.48
C THR A 156 -13.45 6.94 1.25
N ALA A 157 -14.37 7.63 0.58
CA ALA A 157 -14.35 9.08 0.55
C ALA A 157 -14.71 9.64 1.94
N PRO A 158 -14.02 10.69 2.42
CA PRO A 158 -14.44 11.41 3.61
C PRO A 158 -15.83 12.06 3.40
N SER A 159 -16.60 12.17 4.47
CA SER A 159 -17.95 12.78 4.49
C SER A 159 -17.93 14.29 4.54
#